data_AF-A0A800CXC1-F1
#
_entry.id   AF-A0A800CXC1-F1
#
_cell.length_a   1.000
_cell.length_b   1.000
_cell.length_c   1.000
_cell.angle_alpha   90.00
_cell.angle_beta   90.00
_cell.angle_gamma   90.00
#
_symmetry.space_group_name_H-M   'P 1'
#
loop_
_entity.id
_entity.type
_entity.pdbx_description
1 polymer ?
#
loop_
_entity_poly.entity_id
_entity_poly.type
_entity_poly.pdbx_seq_one_letter_code
_entity_poly.pdbx_strand_id
1 'polypeptide(L)' 'MELTNNQAALIIETSDTGEITVNVASPDFDRLSGKVCKAIAMKLMQDVDFQEEIMRMVEEDNS' A
#
# COMPACT_ATOMS: atom_id res chain seq x y z
N MET A 1 2.76 -15.16 -7.38
CA MET A 1 3.53 -14.37 -8.37
C MET A 1 4.92 -14.17 -7.80
N GLU A 2 5.97 -14.35 -8.60
CA GLU A 2 7.34 -14.05 -8.16
C GLU A 2 7.71 -12.62 -8.60
N LEU A 3 8.23 -11.83 -7.66
CA LEU A 3 8.68 -10.46 -7.92
C LEU A 3 10.15 -10.46 -8.35
N THR A 4 10.51 -9.59 -9.30
CA THR A 4 11.92 -9.35 -9.65
C THR A 4 12.57 -8.32 -8.72
N ASN A 5 13.90 -8.19 -8.76
CA ASN A 5 14.67 -7.27 -7.91
C ASN A 5 14.29 -5.78 -8.04
N ASN A 6 13.62 -5.38 -9.13
CA ASN A 6 13.16 -4.00 -9.34
C ASN A 6 11.64 -3.86 -9.13
N GLN A 7 11.02 -4.85 -8.53
CA GLN A 7 9.60 -4.86 -8.21
C GLN A 7 9.41 -4.97 -6.69
N ALA A 8 8.34 -4.36 -6.22
CA ALA A 8 7.81 -4.53 -4.89
C ALA A 8 6.29 -4.46 -5.02
N ALA A 9 5.58 -5.14 -4.12
CA ALA A 9 4.13 -5.14 -4.09
C ALA A 9 3.66 -4.61 -2.74
N LEU A 10 2.65 -3.74 -2.81
CA LEU A 10 1.84 -3.35 -1.67
C LEU A 10 0.66 -4.33 -1.62
N ILE A 11 0.49 -5.01 -0.50
CA ILE A 11 -0.60 -5.94 -0.26
C ILE A 11 -1.52 -5.27 0.75
N ILE A 12 -2.75 -4.99 0.33
CA ILE A 12 -3.76 -4.31 1.13
C ILE A 12 -4.83 -5.34 1.49
N GLU A 13 -5.12 -5.46 2.77
CA GLU A 13 -6.21 -6.27 3.30
C GLU A 13 -7.17 -5.35 4.04
N THR A 14 -8.45 -5.44 3.73
CA THR A 14 -9.50 -4.69 4.42
C THR A 14 -10.40 -5.66 5.18
N SER A 15 -10.68 -5.37 6.45
CA SER A 15 -11.70 -6.12 7.18
C SER A 15 -13.11 -5.62 6.86
N ASP A 16 -14.12 -6.40 7.22
CA ASP A 16 -15.53 -6.00 7.12
C ASP A 16 -15.88 -4.76 7.96
N THR A 17 -15.00 -4.38 8.90
CA THR A 17 -15.15 -3.17 9.74
C THR A 17 -14.44 -1.94 9.16
N GLY A 18 -13.78 -2.08 8.00
CA GLY A 18 -13.05 -1.00 7.34
C GLY A 18 -11.62 -0.79 7.83
N GLU A 19 -11.12 -1.63 8.73
CA GLU A 19 -9.69 -1.58 9.10
C GLU A 19 -8.81 -2.01 7.92
N ILE A 20 -7.81 -1.18 7.60
CA ILE A 20 -6.86 -1.42 6.52
C ILE A 20 -5.55 -1.94 7.11
N THR A 21 -5.14 -3.14 6.69
CA THR A 21 -3.82 -3.70 6.95
C THR A 21 -2.97 -3.60 5.70
N VAL A 22 -1.72 -3.16 5.86
CA VAL A 22 -0.80 -2.94 4.74
C VAL A 22 0.46 -3.75 4.94
N ASN A 23 0.77 -4.61 3.97
CA ASN A 23 1.99 -5.41 3.92
C ASN A 23 2.82 -5.04 2.68
N VAL A 24 4.14 -5.19 2.78
CA VAL A 24 5.06 -4.97 1.66
C VAL A 24 5.79 -6.26 1.33
N ALA A 25 5.69 -6.69 0.09
CA ALA A 25 6.49 -7.79 -0.45
C ALA A 25 7.57 -7.25 -1.39
N SER A 26 8.82 -7.64 -1.16
CA SER A 26 9.92 -7.35 -2.07
C SER A 26 11.01 -8.42 -1.95
N PRO A 27 11.67 -8.80 -3.06
CA PRO A 27 12.85 -9.66 -3.00
C PRO A 27 14.05 -8.98 -2.33
N ASP A 28 14.09 -7.64 -2.33
CA ASP A 28 15.19 -6.83 -1.80
C ASP A 28 14.67 -5.47 -1.31
N PHE A 29 14.56 -5.31 0.01
CA PHE A 29 14.05 -4.08 0.64
C PHE A 29 15.03 -2.90 0.58
N ASP A 30 16.30 -3.13 0.30
CA ASP A 30 17.31 -2.08 0.23
C ASP A 30 17.36 -1.40 -1.15
N ARG A 31 16.74 -2.01 -2.16
CA ARG A 31 16.56 -1.41 -3.49
C ARG A 31 15.49 -0.33 -3.50
N LEU A 32 15.54 0.48 -4.56
CA LEU A 32 14.64 1.62 -4.72
C LEU A 32 13.17 1.20 -4.72
N SER A 33 12.79 0.12 -5.41
CA SER A 33 11.41 -0.40 -5.42
C SER A 33 10.92 -0.76 -4.02
N GLY A 34 11.73 -1.49 -3.25
CA GLY A 34 11.44 -1.85 -1.86
C GLY A 34 11.30 -0.62 -0.96
N LYS A 35 12.25 0.32 -1.05
CA LYS A 35 12.24 1.57 -0.29
C LYS A 35 11.02 2.45 -0.60
N VAL A 36 10.71 2.63 -1.88
CA VAL A 36 9.54 3.41 -2.33
C VAL A 36 8.25 2.75 -1.86
N CYS A 37 8.11 1.44 -2.06
CA CYS A 37 6.90 0.73 -1.63
C CYS A 37 6.71 0.77 -0.11
N LYS A 38 7.80 0.64 0.67
CA LYS A 38 7.78 0.82 2.12
C LYS A 38 7.40 2.24 2.54
N ALA A 39 7.92 3.27 1.87
CA ALA A 39 7.56 4.66 2.15
C ALA A 39 6.06 4.91 1.90
N ILE A 40 5.51 4.37 0.81
CA ILE A 40 4.08 4.44 0.50
C ILE A 40 3.27 3.74 1.60
N ALA A 41 3.67 2.52 2.01
CA ALA A 41 3.00 1.80 3.09
C ALA A 41 2.99 2.61 4.41
N MET A 42 4.12 3.22 4.77
CA MET A 42 4.22 4.05 5.97
C MET A 42 3.33 5.29 5.88
N LYS A 43 3.33 5.98 4.73
CA LYS A 43 2.45 7.14 4.50
C LYS A 43 0.99 6.73 4.63
N LEU A 44 0.60 5.61 3.98
CA LEU A 44 -0.75 5.08 4.08
C LEU A 44 -1.15 4.73 5.50
N MET A 45 -0.27 4.16 6.35
CA MET A 45 -0.65 3.79 7.71
C MET A 45 -0.63 4.95 8.73
N GLN A 46 0.14 6.01 8.47
CA GLN A 46 0.41 7.06 9.46
C GLN A 46 -0.29 8.40 9.15
N ASP A 47 -0.86 8.54 7.95
CA ASP A 47 -1.49 9.76 7.48
C ASP A 47 -2.97 9.51 7.19
N VAL A 48 -3.82 9.97 8.12
CA VAL A 48 -5.28 9.81 8.04
C VAL A 48 -5.85 10.58 6.86
N ASP A 49 -5.35 11.79 6.56
CA ASP A 49 -5.84 12.58 5.43
C ASP A 49 -5.59 11.85 4.11
N PHE A 50 -4.41 11.23 3.99
CA PHE A 50 -4.08 10.41 2.82
C PHE A 50 -4.93 9.13 2.73
N GLN A 51 -5.23 8.47 3.86
CA GLN A 51 -6.17 7.34 3.86
C GLN A 51 -7.57 7.78 3.39
N GLU A 52 -8.10 8.88 3.93
CA GLU A 52 -9.42 9.40 3.56
C GLU A 52 -9.49 9.85 2.10
N GLU A 53 -8.40 10.42 1.56
CA GLU A 53 -8.29 10.73 0.13
C GLU A 53 -8.38 9.46 -0.72
N ILE A 54 -7.61 8.42 -0.40
CA ILE A 54 -7.64 7.15 -1.13
C ILE A 54 -9.02 6.51 -1.06
N MET A 55 -9.67 6.50 0.10
CA MET A 55 -11.01 5.91 0.26
C MET A 55 -12.05 6.67 -0.57
N ARG A 56 -12.00 8.02 -0.61
CA ARG A 56 -12.88 8.82 -1.48
C ARG A 56 -12.68 8.49 -2.95
N MET A 57 -11.45 8.37 -3.41
CA MET A 57 -11.15 7.99 -4.80
C MET A 57 -11.75 6.61 -5.14
N VAL A 58 -11.72 5.65 -4.21
CA VAL A 58 -12.32 4.32 -4.40
C VAL A 58 -13.85 4.39 -4.44
N GLU A 59 -14.49 5.20 -3.60
CA GLU A 59 -15.94 5.39 -3.61
C GLU A 59 -16.42 6.05 -4.91
N GLU A 60 -15.67 7.04 -5.40
CA GLU A 60 -15.95 7.73 -6.67
C GLU A 60 -15.78 6.80 -7.89
N ASP A 61 -14.78 5.91 -7.91
CA ASP A 61 -14.58 4.93 -8.99
C ASP A 61 -15.68 3.83 -9.04
N ASN A 62 -16.38 3.60 -7.94
CA ASN A 62 -17.48 2.62 -7.85
C ASN A 62 -18.87 3.22 -8.11
N SER A 63 -18.95 4.51 -8.45
CA SER A 63 -20.18 5.28 -8.69
C SER A 63 -20.50 5.48 -10.17
#